data_AF-A0A2R6RZU2-F1
#
_entry.id   AF-A0A2R6RZU2-F1
#
_cell.length_a   1.000
_cell.length_b   1.000
_cell.length_c   1.000
_cell.angle_alpha   90.00
_cell.angle_beta   90.00
_cell.angle_gamma   90.00
#
_symmetry.space_group_name_H-M   'P 1'
#
loop_
_entity.id
_entity.type
_entity.pdbx_description
1 polymer ?
#
loop_
_entity_poly.entity_id
_entity_poly.type
_entity_poly.pdbx_seq_one_letter_code
_entity_poly.pdbx_strand_id
1 'polypeptide(L)'
;MRKQGLRRPFCFLEQSSRDEILKNIETSPSEDAEYDCVVLGLAPSMFTYEHLNTAFRILLSTPPKPLIATHRAKYIRTQSSTDSLSLGPGPFVAALEAATGVQAEVVGKPSRTFFEMVIDDFAEDELLPEGRIAIVGDDVETDLGGGAVELGLWRVLVRTGKYRPGDEHRPGVVPPDEVCDSFAVFINSLMNSSYLMNSSYLMNSS
;
A
#
# COMPACT_ATOMS: atom_id res chain seq x y z
N MET A 1 11.37 -4.51 -5.82
CA MET A 1 12.38 -5.51 -5.38
C MET A 1 12.77 -6.49 -6.50
N ARG A 2 11.88 -7.40 -6.98
CA ARG A 2 12.20 -8.36 -8.06
C ARG A 2 12.70 -7.70 -9.35
N LYS A 3 11.97 -6.71 -9.87
CA LYS A 3 12.34 -5.95 -11.08
C LYS A 3 13.71 -5.25 -10.96
N GLN A 4 14.18 -5.00 -9.74
CA GLN A 4 15.49 -4.37 -9.44
C GLN A 4 16.60 -5.40 -9.10
N GLY A 5 16.30 -6.70 -9.10
CA GLY A 5 17.26 -7.75 -8.76
C GLY A 5 17.67 -7.81 -7.29
N LEU A 6 16.93 -7.15 -6.39
CA LEU A 6 17.20 -7.14 -4.94
C LEU A 6 16.71 -8.45 -4.31
N ARG A 7 17.60 -9.13 -3.58
CA ARG A 7 17.43 -10.49 -3.05
C ARG A 7 17.63 -10.60 -1.53
N ARG A 8 18.27 -9.63 -0.88
CA ARG A 8 18.68 -9.68 0.54
C ARG A 8 18.37 -8.37 1.27
N PRO A 9 17.10 -8.07 1.54
CA PRO A 9 16.74 -6.88 2.28
C PRO A 9 17.06 -6.99 3.77
N PHE A 10 17.50 -5.88 4.36
CA PHE A 10 17.41 -5.66 5.80
C PHE A 10 16.05 -5.02 6.12
N CYS A 11 15.15 -5.78 6.73
CA CYS A 11 13.74 -5.40 6.90
C CYS A 11 13.40 -4.88 8.30
N PHE A 12 12.74 -3.74 8.37
CA PHE A 12 11.94 -3.26 9.50
C PHE A 12 10.48 -3.66 9.26
N LEU A 13 10.20 -4.94 9.47
CA LEU A 13 8.89 -5.53 9.28
C LEU A 13 8.60 -6.47 10.45
N GLU A 14 7.35 -6.50 10.89
CA GLU A 14 6.90 -7.55 11.80
C GLU A 14 7.02 -8.91 11.12
N GLN A 15 7.17 -9.97 11.92
CA GLN A 15 7.60 -11.28 11.45
C GLN A 15 6.71 -11.84 10.32
N SER A 16 5.39 -11.68 10.41
CA SER A 16 4.45 -12.11 9.37
C SER A 16 4.68 -11.42 8.03
N SER A 17 4.84 -10.09 8.01
CA SER A 17 5.11 -9.32 6.80
C SER A 17 6.50 -9.59 6.23
N ARG A 18 7.48 -9.85 7.10
CA ARG A 18 8.83 -10.24 6.68
C ARG A 18 8.81 -11.58 5.93
N ASP A 19 8.12 -12.57 6.46
CA ASP A 19 8.04 -13.91 5.86
C ASP A 19 7.37 -13.87 4.48
N GLU A 20 6.33 -13.05 4.31
CA GLU A 20 5.66 -12.85 3.03
C GLU A 20 6.59 -12.24 1.98
N ILE A 21 7.36 -11.20 2.34
CA ILE A 21 8.33 -10.60 1.41
C ILE A 21 9.43 -11.60 1.06
N LEU A 22 9.96 -12.32 2.05
CA LEU A 22 11.05 -13.27 1.82
C LEU A 22 10.62 -14.49 1.02
N LYS A 23 9.38 -14.99 1.17
CA LYS A 23 8.82 -16.05 0.30
C LYS A 23 8.78 -15.63 -1.16
N ASN A 24 8.55 -14.35 -1.39
CA ASN A 24 8.44 -13.78 -2.72
C ASN A 24 9.78 -13.33 -3.31
N ILE A 25 10.90 -13.55 -2.64
CA ILE A 25 12.23 -13.20 -3.15
C ILE A 25 13.05 -14.48 -3.17
N GLU A 26 13.69 -14.80 -4.31
CA GLU A 26 14.69 -15.87 -4.35
C GLU A 26 15.89 -15.45 -3.49
N THR A 27 15.84 -15.77 -2.20
CA THR A 27 16.90 -15.45 -1.26
C THR A 27 18.12 -16.32 -1.57
N SER A 28 19.29 -15.69 -1.58
CA SER A 28 20.55 -16.44 -1.72
C SER A 28 20.84 -17.21 -0.42
N PRO A 29 21.21 -18.49 -0.49
CA PRO A 29 21.34 -19.35 0.70
C PRO A 29 22.55 -19.05 1.60
N SER A 30 23.47 -18.15 1.24
CA SER A 30 24.66 -17.90 2.07
C SER A 30 24.37 -16.90 3.18
N GLU A 31 24.39 -17.31 4.44
CA GLU A 31 24.18 -16.41 5.59
C GLU A 31 25.19 -15.24 5.64
N ASP A 32 26.38 -15.42 5.06
CA ASP A 32 27.47 -14.43 5.06
C ASP A 32 27.38 -13.30 4.02
N ALA A 33 26.41 -13.34 3.09
CA ALA A 33 26.35 -12.29 2.07
C ALA A 33 25.76 -10.97 2.62
N GLU A 34 26.28 -9.86 2.14
CA GLU A 34 25.80 -8.55 2.56
C GLU A 34 24.34 -8.30 2.16
N TYR A 35 23.64 -7.49 2.96
CA TYR A 35 22.34 -6.95 2.57
C TYR A 35 22.49 -6.07 1.32
N ASP A 36 21.52 -6.10 0.41
CA ASP A 36 21.54 -5.32 -0.83
C ASP A 36 20.62 -4.09 -0.81
N CYS A 37 19.73 -4.01 0.17
CA CYS A 37 18.85 -2.86 0.39
C CYS A 37 18.34 -2.82 1.85
N VAL A 38 17.72 -1.72 2.21
CA VAL A 38 16.96 -1.57 3.46
C VAL A 38 15.49 -1.38 3.12
N VAL A 39 14.61 -2.15 3.77
CA VAL A 39 13.15 -2.05 3.62
C VAL A 39 12.53 -1.59 4.95
N LEU A 40 11.85 -0.44 4.92
CA LEU A 40 11.13 0.16 6.04
C LEU A 40 9.63 -0.03 5.85
N GLY A 41 9.03 -0.91 6.64
CA GLY A 41 7.61 -0.87 6.91
C GLY A 41 7.32 -0.37 8.30
N LEU A 42 6.11 -0.64 8.79
CA LEU A 42 5.75 -0.36 10.16
C LEU A 42 6.10 -1.56 11.05
N ALA A 43 7.19 -1.45 11.81
CA ALA A 43 7.59 -2.45 12.79
C ALA A 43 8.13 -1.76 14.06
N PRO A 44 7.25 -1.33 14.98
CA PRO A 44 7.65 -0.67 16.22
C PRO A 44 8.72 -1.44 17.00
N SER A 45 8.65 -2.78 16.98
CA SER A 45 9.62 -3.69 17.60
C SER A 45 11.04 -3.57 17.03
N MET A 46 11.16 -3.15 15.77
CA MET A 46 12.43 -3.06 15.03
C MET A 46 13.01 -1.65 15.02
N PHE A 47 12.26 -0.63 15.44
CA PHE A 47 12.72 0.77 15.48
C PHE A 47 13.57 1.07 16.71
N THR A 48 14.65 0.31 16.87
CA THR A 48 15.66 0.54 17.91
C THR A 48 16.87 1.26 17.33
N TYR A 49 17.62 1.97 18.19
CA TYR A 49 18.84 2.67 17.77
C TYR A 49 19.86 1.73 17.11
N GLU A 50 19.95 0.49 17.60
CA GLU A 50 20.83 -0.54 17.03
C GLU A 50 20.43 -0.91 15.58
N HIS A 51 19.15 -1.20 15.35
CA HIS A 51 18.67 -1.54 14.00
C HIS A 51 18.81 -0.37 13.04
N LEU A 52 18.52 0.86 13.49
CA LEU A 52 18.71 2.06 12.70
C LEU A 52 20.19 2.26 12.32
N ASN A 53 21.13 1.99 13.24
CA ASN A 53 22.56 2.05 12.93
C ASN A 53 23.00 0.98 11.92
N THR A 54 22.44 -0.23 12.00
CA THR A 54 22.68 -1.27 10.98
C THR A 54 22.18 -0.82 9.61
N ALA A 55 20.96 -0.31 9.53
CA ALA A 55 20.39 0.23 8.30
C ALA A 55 21.24 1.38 7.74
N PHE A 56 21.61 2.34 8.59
CA PHE A 56 22.48 3.45 8.24
C PHE A 56 23.80 3.00 7.59
N ARG A 57 24.48 2.00 8.18
CA ARG A 57 25.73 1.44 7.64
C ARG A 57 25.52 0.75 6.29
N ILE A 58 24.42 0.01 6.13
CA ILE A 58 24.07 -0.62 4.85
C ILE A 58 23.90 0.46 3.78
N LEU A 59 23.14 1.52 4.06
CA LEU A 59 22.88 2.61 3.12
C LEU A 59 24.13 3.40 2.73
N LEU A 60 25.11 3.53 3.63
CA LEU A 60 26.42 4.15 3.35
C LEU A 60 27.40 3.24 2.59
N SER A 61 27.02 2.02 2.22
CA SER A 61 27.87 1.14 1.40
C SER A 61 28.27 1.83 0.09
N THR A 62 29.34 1.36 -0.54
CA THR A 62 29.75 1.85 -1.87
C THR A 62 29.67 0.70 -2.88
N PRO A 63 28.79 0.78 -3.90
CA PRO A 63 27.83 1.86 -4.17
C PRO A 63 26.71 1.94 -3.10
N PRO A 64 26.07 3.11 -2.94
CA PRO A 64 24.95 3.28 -2.01
C PRO A 64 23.85 2.28 -2.28
N LYS A 65 23.37 1.63 -1.22
CA LYS A 65 22.30 0.63 -1.31
C LYS A 65 20.93 1.31 -1.23
N PRO A 66 19.89 0.79 -1.92
CA PRO A 66 18.57 1.41 -1.93
C PRO A 66 17.89 1.42 -0.55
N LEU A 67 17.17 2.51 -0.29
CA LEU A 67 16.22 2.64 0.80
C LEU A 67 14.80 2.51 0.24
N ILE A 68 14.06 1.51 0.69
CA ILE A 68 12.69 1.24 0.25
C ILE A 68 11.76 1.44 1.44
N ALA A 69 10.71 2.23 1.29
CA ALA A 69 9.69 2.44 2.31
C ALA A 69 8.33 1.93 1.82
N THR A 70 7.58 1.20 2.65
CA THR A 70 6.22 0.79 2.26
C THR A 70 5.27 1.99 2.28
N HIS A 71 5.41 2.91 3.23
CA HIS A 71 4.68 4.18 3.24
C HIS A 71 5.42 5.21 4.10
N ARG A 72 5.03 6.50 3.99
CA ARG A 72 5.60 7.62 4.76
C ARG A 72 4.62 8.19 5.80
N ALA A 73 3.75 7.34 6.36
CA ALA A 73 2.78 7.82 7.35
C ALA A 73 3.50 8.42 8.55
N LYS A 74 3.09 9.64 8.95
CA LYS A 74 3.67 10.37 10.10
C LYS A 74 3.31 9.69 11.42
N TYR A 75 2.10 9.18 11.53
CA TYR A 75 1.56 8.54 12.71
C TYR A 75 0.61 7.39 12.34
N ILE A 76 0.37 6.52 13.31
CA ILE A 76 -0.63 5.46 13.32
C ILE A 76 -1.50 5.60 14.57
N ARG A 77 -2.69 4.99 14.57
CA ARG A 77 -3.50 4.80 15.77
C ARG A 77 -3.31 3.38 16.27
N THR A 78 -3.05 3.22 17.55
CA THR A 78 -2.95 1.89 18.16
C THR A 78 -4.36 1.36 18.41
N GLN A 79 -4.56 0.05 18.22
CA GLN A 79 -5.86 -0.57 18.48
C GLN A 79 -6.25 -0.55 19.97
N SER A 80 -5.30 -0.29 20.87
CA SER A 80 -5.48 -0.33 22.32
C SER A 80 -5.99 0.97 22.94
N SER A 81 -5.95 2.11 22.24
CA SER A 81 -6.63 3.31 22.72
C SER A 81 -7.06 4.22 21.57
N THR A 82 -8.31 4.67 21.62
CA THR A 82 -8.90 5.53 20.58
C THR A 82 -8.24 6.91 20.47
N ASP A 83 -7.47 7.32 21.49
CA ASP A 83 -6.90 8.67 21.60
C ASP A 83 -5.36 8.73 21.51
N SER A 84 -4.64 7.60 21.54
CA SER A 84 -3.17 7.63 21.43
C SER A 84 -2.69 7.47 19.99
N LEU A 85 -1.97 8.49 19.49
CA LEU A 85 -1.17 8.38 18.28
C LEU A 85 0.21 7.78 18.60
N SER A 86 0.68 6.91 17.73
CA SER A 86 2.06 6.43 17.72
C SER A 86 2.74 6.84 16.42
N LEU A 87 4.06 6.91 16.42
CA LEU A 87 4.81 7.24 15.19
C LEU A 87 4.58 6.15 14.13
N GLY A 88 4.38 6.59 12.89
CA GLY A 88 4.45 5.71 11.73
C GLY A 88 5.91 5.50 11.29
N PRO A 89 6.14 4.84 10.15
CA PRO A 89 7.49 4.68 9.60
C PRO A 89 8.09 5.99 9.04
N GLY A 90 7.27 6.97 8.68
CA GLY A 90 7.70 8.20 8.01
C GLY A 90 8.82 8.97 8.73
N PRO A 91 8.73 9.21 10.05
CA PRO A 91 9.81 9.83 10.82
C PRO A 91 11.15 9.08 10.75
N PHE A 92 11.13 7.75 10.72
CA PHE A 92 12.35 6.92 10.63
C PHE A 92 12.94 6.91 9.22
N VAL A 93 12.07 6.94 8.19
CA VAL A 93 12.49 7.16 6.80
C VAL A 93 13.23 8.49 6.69
N ALA A 94 12.63 9.59 7.19
CA ALA A 94 13.23 10.91 7.14
C ALA A 94 14.59 10.98 7.90
N ALA A 95 14.70 10.28 9.03
CA ALA A 95 15.95 10.21 9.79
C ALA A 95 17.08 9.53 9.00
N LEU A 96 16.78 8.41 8.31
CA LEU A 96 17.78 7.71 7.49
C LEU A 96 18.12 8.46 6.21
N GLU A 97 17.14 9.10 5.56
CA GLU A 97 17.37 9.98 4.40
C GLU A 97 18.29 11.14 4.78
N ALA A 98 18.03 11.80 5.92
CA ALA A 98 18.87 12.89 6.41
C ALA A 98 20.29 12.44 6.78
N ALA A 99 20.45 11.24 7.35
CA ALA A 99 21.74 10.73 7.78
C ALA A 99 22.61 10.24 6.61
N THR A 100 22.00 9.72 5.54
CA THR A 100 22.73 9.03 4.46
C THR A 100 22.73 9.78 3.13
N GLY A 101 21.80 10.73 2.94
CA GLY A 101 21.54 11.37 1.65
C GLY A 101 20.80 10.48 0.64
N VAL A 102 20.60 9.18 0.95
CA VAL A 102 19.85 8.24 0.10
C VAL A 102 18.36 8.54 0.22
N GLN A 103 17.71 8.89 -0.89
CA GLN A 103 16.26 9.11 -0.92
C GLN A 103 15.50 7.79 -0.95
N ALA A 104 14.44 7.67 -0.15
CA ALA A 104 13.65 6.45 -0.13
C ALA A 104 12.71 6.35 -1.34
N GLU A 105 12.66 5.15 -1.92
CA GLU A 105 11.62 4.75 -2.88
C GLU A 105 10.38 4.28 -2.09
N VAL A 106 9.22 4.88 -2.34
CA VAL A 106 7.97 4.49 -1.68
C VAL A 106 7.18 3.53 -2.56
N VAL A 107 6.95 2.31 -2.08
CA VAL A 107 6.39 1.20 -2.88
C VAL A 107 5.01 0.72 -2.44
N GLY A 108 4.43 1.30 -1.38
CA GLY A 108 3.07 0.99 -0.95
C GLY A 108 2.06 2.08 -1.31
N LYS A 109 0.85 1.95 -0.80
CA LYS A 109 -0.25 2.92 -0.97
C LYS A 109 0.17 4.35 -0.56
N PRO A 110 -0.27 5.40 -1.29
CA PRO A 110 -1.13 5.40 -2.48
C PRO A 110 -0.33 5.41 -3.81
N SER A 111 0.87 4.83 -3.85
CA SER A 111 1.70 4.89 -5.06
C SER A 111 1.07 4.11 -6.24
N ARG A 112 1.24 4.64 -7.45
CA ARG A 112 0.85 3.95 -8.69
C ARG A 112 1.48 2.57 -8.79
N THR A 113 2.79 2.46 -8.48
CA THR A 113 3.53 1.19 -8.49
C THR A 113 2.89 0.14 -7.59
N PHE A 114 2.34 0.52 -6.43
CA PHE A 114 1.64 -0.43 -5.56
C PHE A 114 0.41 -1.03 -6.26
N PHE A 115 -0.41 -0.18 -6.87
CA PHE A 115 -1.61 -0.64 -7.57
C PHE A 115 -1.25 -1.45 -8.81
N GLU A 116 -0.26 -1.05 -9.60
CA GLU A 116 0.23 -1.82 -10.74
C GLU A 116 0.71 -3.21 -10.32
N MET A 117 1.43 -3.35 -9.20
CA MET A 117 1.85 -4.66 -8.70
C MET A 117 0.65 -5.57 -8.36
N VAL A 118 -0.38 -5.02 -7.70
CA VAL A 118 -1.59 -5.79 -7.38
C VAL A 118 -2.39 -6.11 -8.65
N ILE A 119 -2.39 -5.21 -9.63
CA ILE A 119 -3.10 -5.41 -10.89
C ILE A 119 -2.41 -6.47 -11.76
N ASP A 120 -1.08 -6.41 -11.86
CA ASP A 120 -0.24 -7.38 -12.57
C ASP A 120 -0.40 -8.80 -11.98
N ASP A 121 -0.79 -8.92 -10.71
CA ASP A 121 -1.05 -10.21 -10.05
C ASP A 121 -2.43 -10.80 -10.42
N PHE A 122 -3.37 -10.02 -10.96
CA PHE A 122 -4.58 -10.61 -11.56
C PHE A 122 -4.19 -11.32 -12.86
N ALA A 123 -4.58 -12.58 -13.02
CA ALA A 123 -4.37 -13.28 -14.28
C ALA A 123 -5.09 -12.54 -15.41
N GLU A 124 -4.47 -12.41 -16.59
CA GLU A 124 -5.06 -11.73 -17.76
C GLU A 124 -6.47 -12.30 -18.11
N ASP A 125 -6.72 -13.57 -17.77
CA ASP A 125 -8.01 -14.26 -17.98
C ASP A 125 -9.13 -13.85 -16.98
N GLU A 126 -8.81 -13.16 -15.89
CA GLU A 126 -9.78 -12.72 -14.87
C GLU A 126 -10.36 -11.32 -15.17
N LEU A 127 -9.68 -10.54 -16.01
CA LEU A 127 -10.13 -9.20 -16.38
C LEU A 127 -10.96 -9.26 -17.66
N LEU A 128 -12.28 -9.09 -17.51
CA LEU A 128 -13.18 -8.98 -18.65
C LEU A 128 -12.78 -7.78 -19.54
N PRO A 129 -12.90 -7.87 -20.88
CA PRO A 129 -12.53 -6.78 -21.80
C PRO A 129 -13.23 -5.44 -21.53
N GLU A 130 -14.43 -5.47 -20.92
CA GLU A 130 -15.21 -4.30 -20.50
C GLU A 130 -15.26 -4.12 -18.97
N GLY A 131 -14.49 -4.93 -18.24
CA GLY A 131 -14.41 -4.89 -16.79
C GLY A 131 -13.74 -3.62 -16.29
N ARG A 132 -14.19 -3.14 -15.11
CA ARG A 132 -13.53 -2.06 -14.37
C ARG A 132 -12.96 -2.61 -13.09
N ILE A 133 -11.75 -2.20 -12.75
CA ILE A 133 -11.12 -2.53 -11.46
C ILE A 133 -11.57 -1.49 -10.44
N ALA A 134 -12.25 -1.95 -9.40
CA ALA A 134 -12.65 -1.11 -8.28
C ALA A 134 -11.66 -1.25 -7.12
N ILE A 135 -11.28 -0.11 -6.55
CA ILE A 135 -10.61 -0.06 -5.26
C ILE A 135 -11.58 0.43 -4.20
N VAL A 136 -11.72 -0.36 -3.14
CA VAL A 136 -12.60 -0.05 -2.01
C VAL A 136 -11.75 0.18 -0.76
N GLY A 137 -11.95 1.31 -0.10
CA GLY A 137 -11.16 1.70 1.07
C GLY A 137 -11.86 2.70 1.96
N ASP A 138 -11.34 2.90 3.17
CA ASP A 138 -11.89 3.83 4.17
C ASP A 138 -11.07 5.12 4.32
N ASP A 139 -9.90 5.18 3.68
CA ASP A 139 -8.99 6.32 3.73
C ASP A 139 -8.79 6.91 2.33
N VAL A 140 -9.34 8.10 2.10
CA VAL A 140 -9.36 8.73 0.78
C VAL A 140 -7.96 9.07 0.25
N GLU A 141 -6.98 9.29 1.14
CA GLU A 141 -5.63 9.69 0.74
C GLU A 141 -4.74 8.48 0.50
N THR A 142 -4.86 7.44 1.33
CA THR A 142 -4.00 6.27 1.24
C THR A 142 -4.60 5.16 0.38
N ASP A 143 -5.89 4.84 0.52
CA ASP A 143 -6.51 3.79 -0.30
C ASP A 143 -6.90 4.33 -1.68
N LEU A 144 -7.47 5.53 -1.74
CA LEU A 144 -8.06 6.10 -2.97
C LEU A 144 -7.21 7.24 -3.57
N GLY A 145 -5.96 7.34 -3.13
CA GLY A 145 -5.06 8.45 -3.44
C GLY A 145 -4.55 8.48 -4.88
N GLY A 146 -3.49 9.28 -5.08
CA GLY A 146 -2.99 9.65 -6.42
C GLY A 146 -2.78 8.47 -7.38
N GLY A 147 -2.17 7.37 -6.94
CA GLY A 147 -1.94 6.21 -7.80
C GLY A 147 -3.24 5.58 -8.33
N ALA A 148 -4.31 5.56 -7.55
CA ALA A 148 -5.60 5.03 -7.99
C ALA A 148 -6.26 5.97 -9.01
N VAL A 149 -6.08 7.29 -8.84
CA VAL A 149 -6.55 8.31 -9.80
C VAL A 149 -5.79 8.21 -11.11
N GLU A 150 -4.46 8.12 -11.06
CA GLU A 150 -3.59 8.03 -12.24
C GLU A 150 -3.85 6.78 -13.10
N LEU A 151 -4.27 5.68 -12.46
CA LEU A 151 -4.62 4.43 -13.14
C LEU A 151 -6.10 4.38 -13.57
N GLY A 152 -6.90 5.39 -13.24
CA GLY A 152 -8.33 5.41 -13.58
C GLY A 152 -9.13 4.28 -12.91
N LEU A 153 -8.71 3.85 -11.71
CA LEU A 153 -9.45 2.84 -10.94
C LEU A 153 -10.81 3.40 -10.52
N TRP A 154 -11.81 2.54 -10.39
CA TRP A 154 -13.09 2.95 -9.80
C TRP A 154 -12.94 3.05 -8.28
N ARG A 155 -12.93 4.27 -7.75
CA ARG A 155 -12.60 4.55 -6.34
C ARG A 155 -13.86 4.65 -5.50
N VAL A 156 -14.03 3.68 -4.62
CA VAL A 156 -15.20 3.54 -3.74
C VAL A 156 -14.78 3.77 -2.29
N LEU A 157 -15.24 4.88 -1.72
CA LEU A 157 -15.00 5.19 -0.32
C LEU A 157 -16.09 4.57 0.55
N VAL A 158 -15.69 3.79 1.56
CA VAL A 158 -16.62 3.26 2.56
C VAL A 158 -16.52 4.04 3.86
N ARG A 159 -17.67 4.31 4.49
CA ARG A 159 -17.76 5.09 5.75
C ARG A 159 -17.50 4.27 7.01
N THR A 160 -16.81 3.14 6.88
CA THR A 160 -16.35 2.31 8.00
C THR A 160 -14.92 2.67 8.41
N GLY A 161 -14.44 2.18 9.56
CA GLY A 161 -13.02 2.29 9.93
C GLY A 161 -12.51 3.72 10.19
N LYS A 162 -11.50 4.14 9.43
CA LYS A 162 -10.77 5.41 9.58
C LYS A 162 -11.54 6.62 9.08
N TYR A 163 -12.50 6.43 8.18
CA TYR A 163 -13.29 7.50 7.58
C TYR A 163 -13.86 8.46 8.64
N ARG A 164 -13.85 9.76 8.33
CA ARG A 164 -14.54 10.80 9.08
C ARG A 164 -15.47 11.60 8.17
N PRO A 165 -16.62 12.08 8.67
CA PRO A 165 -17.55 12.86 7.87
C PRO A 165 -16.86 14.05 7.18
N GLY A 166 -16.96 14.12 5.85
CA GLY A 166 -16.37 15.18 5.05
C GLY A 166 -14.95 14.87 4.55
N ASP A 167 -14.40 13.70 4.86
CA ASP A 167 -13.10 13.27 4.34
C ASP A 167 -13.02 13.31 2.82
N GLU A 168 -14.12 12.97 2.14
CA GLU A 168 -14.28 12.97 0.69
C GLU A 168 -14.24 14.38 0.06
N HIS A 169 -14.36 15.44 0.88
CA HIS A 169 -14.34 16.83 0.46
C HIS A 169 -13.13 17.60 1.01
N ARG A 170 -12.14 16.92 1.60
CA ARG A 170 -10.95 17.58 2.15
C ARG A 170 -10.19 18.36 1.06
N PRO A 171 -9.65 19.56 1.38
CA PRO A 171 -8.83 20.30 0.43
C PRO A 171 -7.66 19.47 -0.08
N GLY A 172 -7.47 19.44 -1.41
CA GLY A 172 -6.38 18.69 -2.06
C GLY A 172 -6.69 17.22 -2.35
N VAL A 173 -7.86 16.73 -1.95
CA VAL A 173 -8.32 15.37 -2.29
C VAL A 173 -9.14 15.39 -3.58
N VAL A 174 -8.94 14.38 -4.43
CA VAL A 174 -9.82 14.11 -5.58
C VAL A 174 -11.03 13.32 -5.07
N PRO A 175 -12.27 13.84 -5.16
CA PRO A 175 -13.45 13.18 -4.62
C PRO A 175 -13.61 11.76 -5.19
N PRO A 176 -13.93 10.74 -4.37
CA PRO A 176 -14.14 9.37 -4.84
C PRO A 176 -15.32 9.29 -5.81
N ASP A 177 -15.34 8.24 -6.63
CA ASP A 177 -16.40 8.03 -7.63
C ASP A 177 -17.72 7.57 -6.98
N GLU A 178 -17.62 6.84 -5.87
CA GLU A 178 -18.76 6.41 -5.06
C GLU A 178 -18.43 6.48 -3.56
N VAL A 179 -19.45 6.79 -2.75
CA VAL A 179 -19.37 6.75 -1.30
C VAL A 179 -20.47 5.85 -0.76
N CYS A 180 -20.10 4.78 -0.05
CA CYS A 180 -21.02 3.81 0.52
C CYS A 180 -20.88 3.75 2.04
N ASP A 181 -21.93 3.34 2.74
CA ASP A 181 -21.84 3.22 4.21
C ASP A 181 -20.94 2.04 4.65
N SER A 182 -20.79 1.01 3.81
CA SER A 182 -19.91 -0.13 4.05
C SER A 182 -19.60 -0.91 2.77
N PHE A 183 -18.61 -1.81 2.84
CA PHE A 183 -18.30 -2.75 1.75
C PHE A 183 -19.53 -3.60 1.35
N ALA A 184 -20.29 -4.09 2.32
CA ALA A 184 -21.49 -4.89 2.05
C ALA A 184 -22.55 -4.10 1.26
N VAL A 185 -22.73 -2.81 1.59
CA VAL A 185 -23.65 -1.92 0.87
C VAL A 185 -23.21 -1.75 -0.59
N PHE A 186 -21.91 -1.55 -0.82
CA PHE A 186 -21.36 -1.46 -2.18
C PHE A 186 -21.57 -2.75 -2.99
N ILE A 187 -21.27 -3.91 -2.42
CA ILE A 187 -21.49 -5.18 -3.12
C ILE A 187 -22.98 -5.40 -3.46
N ASN A 188 -23.88 -5.01 -2.56
CA ASN A 188 -25.31 -5.09 -2.81
C ASN A 188 -25.75 -4.13 -3.95
N SER A 189 -25.18 -2.93 -4.05
CA SER A 189 -25.51 -1.99 -5.14
C SER A 189 -25.06 -2.53 -6.50
N LEU A 190 -23.90 -3.18 -6.56
CA LEU A 190 -23.39 -3.86 -7.77
C LEU A 190 -24.31 -4.99 -8.21
N MET A 191 -24.68 -5.88 -7.28
CA MET A 191 -25.55 -7.02 -7.62
C MET A 191 -26.92 -6.54 -8.10
N ASN A 192 -27.54 -5.58 -7.42
CA ASN A 192 -28.85 -5.06 -7.81
C ASN A 192 -28.83 -4.37 -9.18
N SER A 193 -27.74 -3.66 -9.51
CA SER A 193 -27.57 -3.02 -10.82
C SER A 193 -27.47 -4.05 -11.95
N SER A 194 -26.76 -5.16 -11.73
CA SER A 194 -26.65 -6.28 -12.67
C SER A 194 -27.98 -7.02 -12.88
N TYR A 195 -28.78 -7.18 -11.80
CA TYR A 195 -30.12 -7.77 -11.90
C TYR A 195 -31.08 -6.89 -12.72
N LEU A 196 -31.01 -5.56 -12.56
CA LEU A 196 -31.85 -4.63 -13.32
C LEU A 196 -31.48 -4.62 -14.82
N MET A 197 -30.18 -4.63 -15.16
CA MET A 197 -29.73 -4.73 -16.56
C MET A 197 -30.22 -6.02 -17.22
N ASN A 198 -30.06 -7.17 -16.57
CA ASN A 198 -30.49 -8.47 -17.11
C ASN A 198 -32.02 -8.58 -17.27
N SER A 199 -32.79 -7.96 -16.38
CA SER A 199 -34.26 -7.96 -16.46
C SER A 199 -34.77 -7.12 -17.65
N SER A 200 -34.13 -5.98 -17.95
CA SER A 200 -34.47 -5.16 -19.12
C SER A 200 -34.15 -5.83 -20.47
N TYR A 201 -33.15 -6.70 -20.54
CA TYR A 201 -32.86 -7.48 -21.76
C TYR A 201 -33.89 -8.59 -22.02
N LEU A 202 -34.47 -9.18 -20.98
CA LEU A 202 -35.53 -10.19 -21.11
C LEU A 202 -36.89 -9.61 -21.49
N MET A 203 -37.17 -8.34 -21.18
CA MET A 203 -38.41 -7.67 -21.58
C MET A 203 -38.40 -7.13 -23.03
N ASN A 204 -37.22 -6.89 -23.62
CA ASN A 204 -37.09 -6.33 -24.98
C ASN A 204 -36.82 -7.38 -26.08
N SER A 205 -36.83 -8.67 -25.72
CA SER A 205 -36.62 -9.80 -26.65
C SER A 205 -37.90 -10.61 -26.92
N SER A 206 -39.07 -10.01 -26.65
CA SER A 206 -40.40 -10.57 -26.94
C SER A 206 -40.98 -10.03 -28.25
#